data_AF-A0AAV4SDD1-F1
#
_entry.id   AF-A0AAV4SDD1-F1
#
_cell.length_a   1.000
_cell.length_b   1.000
_cell.length_c   1.000
_cell.angle_alpha   90.00
_cell.angle_beta   90.00
_cell.angle_gamma   90.00
#
_symmetry.space_group_name_H-M   'P 1'
#
loop_
_entity.id
_entity.type
_entity.pdbx_description
1 polymer ?
#
loop_
_entity_poly.entity_id
_entity_poly.type
_entity_poly.pdbx_seq_one_letter_code
_entity_poly.pdbx_strand_id
1 'polypeptide(L)'
;MKSSGKVLDNTVNIIMLTENEIIRNDRKPNVLILPTRFSPYEKFATCKICRQKVHQAGSHYCQACAYKKGICAMCGKKLLDTKNYKQSSA
;
A
#
# COMPACT_ATOMS: atom_id res chain seq x y z
N MET A 1 11.64 -48.79 -24.89
CA MET A 1 11.87 -48.58 -26.34
C MET A 1 11.87 -47.07 -26.64
N LYS A 2 12.34 -46.66 -27.83
CA LYS A 2 11.92 -45.39 -28.48
C LYS A 2 10.49 -45.58 -29.02
N SER A 3 9.63 -44.61 -29.30
CA SER A 3 9.51 -43.16 -28.98
C SER A 3 7.99 -42.83 -29.15
N SER A 4 7.41 -41.64 -29.29
CA SER A 4 7.81 -40.24 -29.59
C SER A 4 6.79 -39.30 -28.89
N GLY A 5 6.94 -37.97 -28.84
CA GLY A 5 8.00 -37.08 -29.34
C GLY A 5 7.88 -35.70 -28.67
N LYS A 6 8.95 -34.90 -28.68
CA LYS A 6 8.96 -33.58 -28.02
C LYS A 6 8.69 -32.47 -29.03
N VAL A 7 7.82 -31.52 -28.64
CA VAL A 7 7.75 -30.19 -29.24
C VAL A 7 8.25 -29.21 -28.19
N LEU A 8 9.49 -28.78 -28.35
CA LEU A 8 9.97 -27.47 -27.90
C LEU A 8 9.39 -26.42 -28.90
N ASP A 9 9.40 -25.11 -28.72
CA ASP A 9 10.28 -24.21 -27.96
C ASP A 9 9.42 -23.04 -27.37
N ASN A 10 9.90 -22.03 -26.64
CA ASN A 10 11.26 -21.51 -26.42
C ASN A 10 11.51 -21.11 -24.94
N THR A 11 12.63 -21.61 -24.41
CA THR A 11 13.50 -20.97 -23.39
C THR A 11 12.83 -20.19 -22.24
N VAL A 12 12.54 -20.89 -21.14
CA VAL A 12 12.47 -20.26 -19.82
C VAL A 12 13.90 -19.95 -19.35
N ASN A 13 14.25 -18.69 -19.16
CA ASN A 13 15.51 -18.31 -18.48
C ASN A 13 15.35 -18.45 -16.95
N ILE A 14 15.46 -19.68 -16.44
CA ILE A 14 15.66 -19.91 -15.00
C ILE A 14 17.12 -19.63 -14.67
N ILE A 15 17.43 -18.39 -14.31
CA ILE A 15 18.72 -18.06 -13.70
C ILE A 15 18.64 -18.38 -12.20
N MET A 16 18.96 -19.63 -11.90
CA MET A 16 19.58 -20.14 -10.66
C MET A 16 19.36 -19.33 -9.36
N LEU A 17 18.47 -19.85 -8.51
CA LEU A 17 18.45 -19.76 -7.04
C LEU A 17 19.37 -18.70 -6.37
N THR A 18 18.82 -17.53 -6.06
CA THR A 18 19.25 -16.72 -4.90
C THR A 18 18.03 -16.22 -4.13
N GLU A 19 18.21 -15.88 -2.85
CA GLU A 19 17.15 -15.68 -1.86
C GLU A 19 16.28 -14.44 -2.17
N ASN A 20 15.01 -14.62 -2.56
CA ASN A 20 14.00 -13.56 -2.59
C ASN A 20 12.57 -14.15 -2.65
N GLU A 21 12.00 -14.50 -1.49
CA GLU A 21 10.61 -14.98 -1.43
C GLU A 21 9.58 -13.86 -1.66
N ILE A 22 8.68 -14.11 -2.62
CA ILE A 22 7.30 -13.58 -2.66
C ILE A 22 7.19 -12.04 -2.68
N ILE A 23 7.40 -11.44 -3.86
CA ILE A 23 6.77 -10.15 -4.17
C ILE A 23 5.24 -10.37 -4.22
N ARG A 24 4.51 -9.66 -3.36
CA ARG A 24 3.07 -9.85 -3.17
C ARG A 24 2.27 -9.49 -4.43
N ASN A 25 1.59 -10.47 -5.03
CA ASN A 25 0.68 -10.27 -6.15
C ASN A 25 -0.72 -9.78 -5.70
N ASP A 26 -0.75 -8.65 -4.98
CA ASP A 26 -1.97 -7.98 -4.50
C ASP A 26 -2.58 -6.99 -5.54
N ARG A 27 -2.28 -7.14 -6.84
CA ARG A 27 -2.89 -6.33 -7.90
C ARG A 27 -4.35 -6.75 -8.12
N LYS A 28 -5.27 -6.23 -7.30
CA LYS A 28 -6.71 -6.23 -7.64
C LYS A 28 -6.92 -5.56 -9.01
N PRO A 29 -7.78 -6.12 -9.88
CA PRO A 29 -7.99 -5.59 -11.23
C PRO A 29 -8.67 -4.21 -11.21
N ASN A 30 -8.60 -3.54 -12.35
CA ASN A 30 -9.05 -2.16 -12.55
C ASN A 30 -10.58 -2.02 -12.36
N VAL A 31 -10.99 -1.62 -11.15
CA VAL A 31 -12.31 -1.04 -10.91
C VAL A 31 -12.35 0.30 -11.64
N LEU A 32 -13.33 0.45 -12.55
CA LEU A 32 -13.52 1.64 -13.40
C LEU A 32 -13.28 2.93 -12.61
N ILE A 33 -12.19 3.62 -12.93
CA ILE A 33 -11.69 4.76 -12.14
C ILE A 33 -12.50 6.01 -12.48
N LEU A 34 -13.77 6.01 -12.09
CA LEU A 34 -14.49 7.25 -11.81
C LEU A 34 -13.81 7.85 -10.56
N PRO A 35 -13.09 8.99 -10.67
CA PRO A 35 -12.43 9.56 -9.51
C PRO A 35 -13.49 9.91 -8.46
N THR A 36 -13.31 9.40 -7.24
CA THR A 36 -14.17 9.73 -6.09
C THR A 36 -13.98 11.20 -5.77
N ARG A 37 -14.79 12.06 -6.41
CA ARG A 37 -14.62 13.50 -6.38
C ARG A 37 -14.80 14.01 -4.96
N PHE A 38 -13.87 14.86 -4.53
CA PHE A 38 -13.94 15.53 -3.23
C PHE A 38 -15.27 16.28 -3.08
N SER A 39 -16.13 15.81 -2.17
CA SER A 39 -17.38 16.46 -1.83
C SER A 39 -17.20 17.30 -0.56
N PRO A 40 -17.30 18.65 -0.64
CA PRO A 40 -17.06 19.51 0.52
C PRO A 40 -18.10 19.35 1.64
N TYR A 41 -19.22 18.68 1.35
CA TYR A 41 -20.31 18.39 2.30
C TYR A 41 -20.25 16.97 2.88
N GLU A 42 -19.23 16.17 2.54
CA GLU A 42 -19.08 14.82 3.09
C GLU A 42 -18.75 14.85 4.59
N LYS A 43 -19.18 13.81 5.33
CA LYS A 43 -18.93 13.67 6.77
C LYS A 43 -17.48 13.25 7.05
N PHE A 44 -16.56 14.21 6.97
CA PHE A 44 -15.15 14.06 7.36
C PHE A 44 -15.01 13.38 8.74
N ALA A 45 -14.26 12.27 8.77
CA ALA A 45 -14.00 11.51 9.98
C ALA A 45 -13.14 12.29 10.99
N THR A 46 -13.11 11.84 12.25
CA THR A 46 -12.21 12.36 13.28
C THR A 46 -10.95 11.51 13.40
N CYS A 47 -9.81 12.15 13.60
CA CYS A 47 -8.53 11.51 13.82
C CYS A 47 -8.56 10.72 15.14
N LYS A 48 -8.28 9.42 15.08
CA LYS A 48 -8.31 8.53 16.26
C LYS A 48 -7.28 8.89 17.35
N ILE A 49 -6.33 9.79 17.07
CA ILE A 49 -5.28 10.24 18.00
C ILE A 49 -5.60 11.62 18.59
N CYS A 50 -5.72 12.66 17.77
CA CYS A 50 -5.92 14.05 18.24
C CYS A 50 -7.38 14.53 18.20
N ARG A 51 -8.34 13.69 17.76
CA ARG A 51 -9.79 13.97 17.65
C ARG A 51 -10.20 15.10 16.68
N GLN A 52 -9.26 15.88 16.14
CA GLN A 52 -9.47 16.83 15.04
C GLN A 52 -10.07 16.13 13.81
N LYS A 53 -10.84 16.86 12.97
CA LYS A 53 -11.33 16.33 11.68
C LYS A 53 -10.16 16.01 10.73
N VAL A 54 -10.29 14.96 9.92
CA VAL A 54 -9.34 14.66 8.84
C VAL A 54 -9.76 15.34 7.54
N HIS A 55 -8.81 15.82 6.75
CA HIS A 55 -9.09 16.54 5.49
C HIS A 55 -9.35 15.63 4.29
N GLN A 56 -9.00 14.34 4.40
CA GLN A 56 -9.08 13.37 3.31
C GLN A 56 -10.16 12.32 3.59
N ALA A 57 -11.02 12.06 2.60
CA ALA A 57 -12.02 11.01 2.68
C ALA A 57 -11.36 9.64 2.95
N GLY A 58 -12.02 8.79 3.73
CA GLY A 58 -11.51 7.46 4.12
C GLY A 58 -10.29 7.44 5.07
N SER A 59 -9.71 8.59 5.46
CA SER A 59 -8.64 8.63 6.46
C SER A 59 -9.13 8.34 7.89
N HIS A 60 -8.27 7.74 8.70
CA HIS A 60 -8.49 7.48 10.14
C HIS A 60 -7.61 8.34 11.05
N TYR A 61 -6.57 8.95 10.49
CA TYR A 61 -5.61 9.80 11.20
C TYR A 61 -5.36 11.08 10.38
N CYS A 62 -5.17 12.22 11.05
CA CYS A 62 -4.75 13.45 10.37
C CYS A 62 -3.28 13.35 9.94
N GLN A 63 -2.88 14.12 8.92
CA GLN A 63 -1.53 14.08 8.36
C GLN A 63 -0.43 14.30 9.42
N ALA A 64 -0.64 15.24 10.33
CA ALA A 64 0.27 15.53 11.44
C ALA A 64 0.51 14.31 12.36
N CYS A 65 -0.56 13.60 12.74
CA CYS A 65 -0.45 12.40 13.58
C CYS A 65 0.08 11.19 12.82
N ALA A 66 -0.31 11.02 11.55
CA ALA A 66 0.19 9.97 10.68
C ALA A 66 1.72 10.08 10.50
N TYR A 67 2.20 11.30 10.22
CA TYR A 67 3.62 11.62 10.14
C TYR A 67 4.35 11.39 11.48
N LYS A 68 3.91 12.03 12.57
CA LYS A 68 4.50 11.90 13.93
C LYS A 68 4.56 10.46 14.47
N LYS A 69 3.76 9.53 13.94
CA LYS A 69 3.75 8.11 14.33
C LYS A 69 4.36 7.16 13.28
N GLY A 70 4.71 7.65 12.09
CA GLY A 70 5.21 6.81 11.00
C GLY A 70 4.19 5.79 10.50
N ILE A 71 2.89 6.15 10.47
CA ILE A 71 1.79 5.27 10.06
C ILE A 71 1.05 5.80 8.82
N CYS A 72 0.41 4.90 8.07
CA CYS A 72 -0.49 5.27 6.98
C CYS A 72 -1.76 5.96 7.52
N ALA A 73 -2.09 7.15 7.01
CA ALA A 73 -3.28 7.90 7.42
C ALA A 73 -4.61 7.16 7.13
N MET A 74 -4.64 6.32 6.09
CA MET A 74 -5.81 5.52 5.70
C MET A 74 -5.97 4.27 6.58
N CYS A 75 -4.96 3.39 6.63
CA CYS A 75 -5.10 2.06 7.21
C CYS A 75 -4.39 1.85 8.56
N GLY A 76 -3.69 2.84 9.10
CA GLY A 76 -2.98 2.77 10.39
C GLY A 76 -1.76 1.83 10.43
N LYS A 77 -1.48 1.08 9.37
CA LYS A 77 -0.27 0.24 9.28
C LYS A 77 0.99 1.11 9.38
N LYS A 78 1.98 0.61 10.10
CA LYS A 78 3.28 1.26 10.26
C LYS A 78 4.05 1.24 8.93
N LEU A 79 4.62 2.39 8.58
CA LEU A 79 5.42 2.63 7.39
C LEU A 79 6.90 2.91 7.73
N LEU A 80 7.17 3.48 8.91
CA LEU A 80 8.52 3.85 9.37
C LEU A 80 8.70 3.56 10.86
N ASP A 81 9.91 3.15 11.26
CA ASP A 81 10.30 3.04 12.67
C ASP A 81 10.81 4.40 13.19
N THR A 82 9.90 5.19 13.77
CA THR A 82 10.17 6.59 14.15
C THR A 82 11.05 6.78 15.38
N LYS A 83 11.51 5.69 16.03
CA LYS A 83 12.27 5.72 17.30
C LYS A 83 13.45 6.69 17.29
N ASN A 84 14.18 6.76 16.18
CA ASN A 84 15.39 7.56 16.03
C ASN A 84 15.15 8.86 15.24
N TYR A 85 13.90 9.18 14.87
CA TYR A 85 13.55 10.31 14.02
C TYR A 85 12.72 11.36 14.76
N LYS A 86 13.27 12.57 14.94
CA LYS A 86 12.57 13.71 15.57
C LYS A 86 11.56 14.36 14.62
N GLN A 87 10.50 13.62 14.27
CA GLN A 87 9.44 14.06 13.37
C GLN A 87 8.51 15.11 14.02
N SER A 88 8.90 16.38 13.96
CA SER A 88 7.99 17.50 14.21
C SER A 88 7.06 17.70 13.01
N SER A 89 5.75 17.73 13.25
CA SER A 89 4.85 18.53 12.41
C SER A 89 4.71 19.90 13.07
N ALA A 90 4.55 20.93 12.23
CA ALA A 90 3.80 22.13 12.60
C ALA A 90 2.36 21.77 13.04
#